data_AF-A0A662I4C6-F1
#
_entry.id   AF-A0A662I4C6-F1
#
_cell.length_a   1.000
_cell.length_b   1.000
_cell.length_c   1.000
_cell.angle_alpha   90.00
_cell.angle_beta   90.00
_cell.angle_gamma   90.00
#
_symmetry.space_group_name_H-M   'P 1'
#
loop_
_entity.id
_entity.type
_entity.pdbx_description
1 polymer ?
#
loop_
_entity_poly.entity_id
_entity_poly.type
_entity_poly.pdbx_seq_one_letter_code
_entity_poly.pdbx_strand_id
1 'polypeptide(L)' 'MVLFKCRVCGEAVEVSKNDVDLDCYVEELGKDFISITVTATMKCPSCGEPLFEAEDTIELELE' A
#
# COMPACT_ATOMS: atom_id res chain seq x y z
N MET A 1 0.60 8.10 15.07
CA MET A 1 0.99 6.69 15.29
C MET A 1 -0.28 5.91 15.55
N VAL A 2 -0.39 4.70 15.01
CA VAL A 2 -1.55 3.83 15.19
C VAL A 2 -1.05 2.50 15.71
N LEU A 3 -1.80 1.88 16.63
CA LEU A 3 -1.46 0.56 17.16
C LEU A 3 -2.21 -0.52 16.40
N PHE A 4 -1.49 -1.48 15.83
CA PHE A 4 -2.06 -2.64 15.17
C PHE A 4 -1.70 -3.91 15.92
N LYS A 5 -2.66 -4.82 16.07
CA LYS A 5 -2.37 -6.17 16.54
C LYS A 5 -2.14 -7.07 15.34
N CYS A 6 -0.94 -7.63 15.21
CA CYS A 6 -0.65 -8.61 14.18
C CYS A 6 -1.56 -9.83 14.36
N ARG A 7 -2.29 -10.21 13.32
CA ARG A 7 -3.19 -11.36 13.36
C ARG A 7 -2.45 -12.70 13.35
N VAL A 8 -1.19 -12.70 12.89
CA VAL A 8 -0.37 -13.91 12.77
C VAL A 8 0.40 -14.18 14.06
N CYS A 9 1.29 -13.28 14.48
CA CYS A 9 2.11 -13.48 15.68
C CYS A 9 1.44 -12.97 16.98
N GLY A 10 0.37 -12.19 16.89
CA GLY A 10 -0.37 -11.66 18.03
C GLY A 10 0.25 -10.42 18.69
N GLU A 11 1.43 -9.98 18.27
CA GLU A 11 2.09 -8.80 18.84
C GLU A 11 1.36 -7.50 18.51
N ALA A 12 1.37 -6.58 19.47
CA ALA A 12 0.91 -5.22 19.26
C ALA A 12 2.09 -4.39 18.73
N VAL A 13 1.92 -3.87 17.52
CA VAL A 13 2.92 -3.09 16.80
C VAL A 13 2.44 -1.66 16.70
N GLU A 14 3.30 -0.73 17.10
CA GLU A 14 3.07 0.68 16.83
C GLU A 14 3.65 1.02 15.46
N VAL A 15 2.82 1.61 14.61
CA VAL A 15 3.16 1.89 13.22
C VAL A 15 2.88 3.35 12.88
N SER A 16 3.75 3.89 12.03
CA SER A 16 3.73 5.25 11.53
C SER A 16 3.59 5.25 10.01
N LYS A 17 3.36 6.44 9.43
CA LYS A 17 3.33 6.61 7.98
C LYS A 17 4.64 6.23 7.28
N ASN A 18 5.75 6.18 8.02
CA ASN A 18 7.06 5.85 7.47
C ASN A 18 7.28 4.33 7.39
N ASP A 19 6.42 3.54 8.04
CA ASP A 19 6.46 2.07 8.03
C ASP A 19 5.55 1.49 6.93
N VAL A 20 4.96 2.37 6.10
CA VAL A 20 4.14 2.01 4.95
C VAL A 20 5.01 2.04 3.71
N ASP A 21 5.14 0.88 3.07
CA ASP A 21 5.73 0.75 1.75
C ASP A 21 4.68 1.15 0.70
N LEU A 22 5.06 2.04 -0.21
CA LEU A 22 4.22 2.48 -1.32
C LEU A 22 4.85 2.05 -2.62
N ASP A 23 4.15 1.18 -3.34
CA ASP A 23 4.48 0.81 -4.71
C ASP A 23 3.52 1.52 -5.66
N CYS A 24 4.04 1.99 -6.79
CA CYS A 24 3.26 2.68 -7.80
C CYS A 24 3.54 2.04 -9.15
N TYR A 25 2.47 1.70 -9.85
CA TYR A 25 2.50 1.17 -11.20
C TYR A 25 1.71 2.11 -12.12
N VAL A 26 2.32 2.47 -13.24
CA VAL A 26 1.72 3.34 -14.24
C VAL A 26 1.58 2.54 -15.53
N GLU A 27 0.35 2.47 -16.04
CA GLU A 27 0.01 1.78 -17.28
C GLU A 27 -0.59 2.75 -18.29
N GLU A 28 -0.02 2.79 -19.48
CA GLU A 28 -0.60 3.51 -20.61
C GLU A 28 -1.65 2.61 -21.28
N LEU A 29 -2.94 2.91 -21.06
CA LEU A 29 -4.06 2.15 -21.61
C LEU A 29 -4.43 2.62 -23.04
N GLY A 30 -3.79 3.68 -23.53
CA GLY A 30 -3.99 4.25 -24.86
C GLY A 30 -3.16 5.52 -25.07
N LYS A 31 -3.40 6.23 -26.18
CA LYS A 31 -2.72 7.51 -26.45
C LYS A 31 -3.15 8.64 -25.49
N ASP A 32 -4.37 8.53 -24.97
CA ASP A 32 -5.03 9.62 -24.26
C ASP A 32 -5.40 9.22 -22.82
N PHE A 33 -4.95 8.05 -22.35
CA PHE A 33 -5.34 7.48 -21.05
C PHE A 33 -4.16 6.87 -20.32
N ILE A 34 -3.96 7.29 -19.07
CA ILE A 34 -3.00 6.69 -18.14
C ILE A 34 -3.76 6.17 -16.93
N SER A 35 -3.47 4.93 -16.53
CA SER A 35 -3.89 4.37 -15.26
C SER A 35 -2.71 4.39 -14.28
N ILE A 36 -2.95 4.89 -13.08
CA ILE A 36 -1.97 4.93 -11.99
C ILE A 36 -2.53 4.09 -10.85
N THR A 37 -1.92 2.94 -10.59
CA THR A 37 -2.25 2.08 -9.46
C THR A 37 -1.24 2.33 -8.34
N VAL A 38 -1.74 2.64 -7.15
CA VAL A 38 -0.93 2.81 -5.94
C VAL A 38 -1.28 1.70 -4.97
N THR A 39 -0.28 0.91 -4.59
CA THR A 39 -0.39 -0.16 -3.60
C THR A 39 0.34 0.27 -2.34
N ALA A 40 -0.39 0.34 -1.23
CA ALA A 40 0.14 0.61 0.10
C ALA A 40 0.19 -0.69 0.90
N THR A 41 1.40 -1.06 1.32
CA THR A 41 1.65 -2.29 2.07
C THR A 41 2.32 -1.95 3.40
N MET A 42 1.98 -2.67 4.46
CA MET A 42 2.73 -2.61 5.72
C MET A 42 2.87 -4.00 6.29
N LYS A 43 4.08 -4.32 6.74
CA LYS A 43 4.43 -5.62 7.30
C LYS A 43 4.63 -5.53 8.80
N CYS A 44 4.38 -6.64 9.49
CA CYS A 44 4.68 -6.76 10.89
C CYS A 44 6.21 -6.79 11.05
N PRO A 45 6.82 -5.87 11.81
CA PRO A 45 8.28 -5.86 11.97
C PRO A 45 8.80 -7.10 12.70
N SER A 46 7.94 -7.79 13.45
CA SER A 46 8.32 -8.96 14.25
C SER A 46 8.35 -10.27 13.46
N CYS A 47 7.39 -10.50 12.56
CA CYS A 47 7.29 -11.74 11.79
C CYS A 47 7.36 -11.55 10.27
N GLY A 48 7.34 -10.31 9.77
CA GLY A 48 7.39 -9.98 8.33
C GLY A 48 6.05 -10.14 7.59
N GLU A 49 5.03 -10.69 8.25
CA GLU A 49 3.72 -10.92 7.63
C GLU A 49 2.94 -9.60 7.40
N PRO A 50 2.14 -9.48 6.34
CA PRO A 50 1.35 -8.29 6.07
C PRO A 50 0.39 -7.95 7.22
N LEU A 51 0.46 -6.70 7.70
CA LEU A 51 -0.53 -6.11 8.61
C LEU A 51 -1.71 -5.53 7.85
N PHE A 52 -1.42 -4.86 6.73
CA PHE A 52 -2.42 -4.44 5.76
C PHE A 52 -1.81 -4.35 4.35
N GLU A 53 -2.70 -4.44 3.38
CA GLU A 53 -2.47 -4.13 1.98
C GLU A 53 -3.71 -3.39 1.49
N ALA A 54 -3.52 -2.27 0.82
CA ALA A 54 -4.59 -1.47 0.24
C ALA A 54 -4.13 -0.99 -1.14
N GLU A 55 -5.03 -1.02 -2.11
CA GLU A 55 -4.76 -0.61 -3.47
C GLU A 55 -5.85 0.35 -3.93
N ASP A 56 -5.45 1.38 -4.67
CA ASP A 56 -6.36 2.26 -5.38
C ASP A 56 -5.81 2.57 -6.77
N THR A 57 -6.71 2.79 -7.72
CA THR A 57 -6.36 3.09 -9.11
C THR A 57 -7.03 4.37 -9.56
N ILE A 58 -6.21 5.29 -10.08
CA ILE A 58 -6.64 6.59 -10.60
C ILE A 58 -6.41 6.57 -12.11
N GLU A 59 -7.49 6.77 -12.88
CA GLU A 59 -7.42 6.94 -14.33
C GLU A 59 -7.39 8.44 -14.67
N LEU A 60 -6.48 8.83 -15.56
CA LEU A 60 -6.30 10.20 -16.03
C LEU A 60 -6.46 10.25 -17.55
N GLU A 61 -7.29 11.19 -18.01
CA GLU A 61 -7.40 11.57 -19.42
C GLU A 61 -6.30 12.59 -19.77
N LEU A 62 -5.59 12.37 -20.88
CA LEU A 62 -4.59 13.29 -21.41
C LEU A 62 -5.23 14.16 -22.50
N GLU A 63 -5.34 15.46 -22.25
CA GLU A 63 -5.81 16.48 -23.21
C GLU A 63 -4.69 16.99 -24.14
#